data_AF-D1YYC4-F1
#
_entry.id   AF-D1YYC4-F1
#
_cell.length_a   1.000
_cell.length_b   1.000
_cell.length_c   1.000
_cell.angle_alpha   90.00
_cell.angle_beta   90.00
_cell.angle_gamma   90.00
#
_symmetry.space_group_name_H-M   'P 1'
#
loop_
_entity.id
_entity.type
_entity.pdbx_description
1 polymer ?
#
loop_
_entity_poly.entity_id
_entity_poly.type
_entity_poly.pdbx_seq_one_letter_code
_entity_poly.pdbx_strand_id
1 'polypeptide(L)'
;MVNVIFEIARKEATSYYARKGIIMQNALLAIVFCLVPIQQISATIAAVGYHASAFAGLLDFYLLFAAFYPIVIASGISIFAFPVERDQRTIEHLLSLPLTNAEIFLGKVLAAVVTALIWAVIMYGAILGYTLTMNPIIWDAPLLTPSLSILLFAIVPAIILLSTMMTVALTSYISNTRGAYMVNIVIMGIMIGLTGVRSAMLVEAATFNLMLLAFLALLLVVTYVLSVKGFNREKLIAKT
;
A
#
# COMPACT_ATOMS: atom_id res chain seq x y z
N MET A 1 6.73 -28.58 7.62
CA MET A 1 6.98 -27.34 8.38
C MET A 1 6.17 -26.23 7.71
N VAL A 2 4.96 -25.95 8.22
CA VAL A 2 4.22 -24.76 7.76
C VAL A 2 5.08 -23.56 8.17
N ASN A 3 5.45 -22.74 7.19
CA ASN A 3 6.41 -21.67 7.36
C ASN A 3 5.90 -20.71 8.45
N VAL A 4 6.58 -20.58 9.59
CA VAL A 4 6.06 -19.89 10.80
C VAL A 4 5.62 -18.45 10.51
N ILE A 5 6.29 -17.81 9.54
CA ILE A 5 5.93 -16.51 8.98
C ILE A 5 4.44 -16.46 8.55
N PHE A 6 3.96 -17.52 7.89
CA PHE A 6 2.58 -17.61 7.42
C PHE A 6 1.57 -17.78 8.55
N GLU A 7 1.91 -18.50 9.62
CA GLU A 7 1.02 -18.65 10.78
C GLU A 7 0.87 -17.32 11.53
N ILE A 8 1.96 -16.58 11.72
CA ILE A 8 1.94 -15.23 12.29
C ILE A 8 1.06 -14.34 11.41
N ALA A 9 1.30 -14.35 10.10
CA ALA A 9 0.55 -13.51 9.17
C ALA A 9 -0.95 -13.85 9.18
N ARG A 10 -1.29 -15.15 9.22
CA ARG A 10 -2.67 -15.62 9.29
C ARG A 10 -3.35 -15.19 10.59
N LYS A 11 -2.67 -15.30 11.73
CA LYS A 11 -3.20 -14.86 13.03
C LYS A 11 -3.52 -13.36 13.03
N GLU A 12 -2.61 -12.53 12.51
CA GLU A 12 -2.85 -11.09 12.44
C GLU A 12 -3.96 -10.71 11.45
N ALA A 13 -3.96 -11.29 10.26
CA ALA A 13 -5.01 -11.06 9.27
C ALA A 13 -6.39 -11.46 9.80
N THR A 14 -6.51 -12.64 10.41
CA THR A 14 -7.79 -13.09 11.02
C THR A 14 -8.23 -12.19 12.16
N SER A 15 -7.31 -11.70 12.99
CA SER A 15 -7.62 -10.74 14.07
C SER A 15 -8.13 -9.41 13.53
N TYR A 16 -7.59 -8.94 12.40
CA TYR A 16 -8.08 -7.76 11.70
C TYR A 16 -9.51 -7.99 11.15
N TYR A 17 -9.72 -9.09 10.43
CA TYR A 17 -11.02 -9.40 9.83
C TYR A 17 -12.10 -9.80 10.86
N ALA A 18 -11.73 -10.17 12.09
CA ALA A 18 -12.70 -10.40 13.16
C ALA A 18 -13.39 -9.11 13.63
N ARG A 19 -12.74 -7.94 13.44
CA ARG A 19 -13.25 -6.63 13.90
C ARG A 19 -14.17 -6.00 12.86
N LYS A 20 -15.46 -6.36 12.94
CA LYS A 20 -16.51 -5.87 12.02
C LYS A 20 -16.57 -4.34 11.88
N GLY A 21 -16.33 -3.59 12.96
CA GLY A 21 -16.32 -2.12 12.93
C GLY A 21 -15.23 -1.53 12.04
N ILE A 22 -14.02 -2.10 12.08
CA ILE A 22 -12.88 -1.64 11.26
C ILE A 22 -13.12 -1.99 9.79
N ILE A 23 -13.62 -3.19 9.50
CA ILE A 23 -13.96 -3.58 8.13
C ILE A 23 -15.05 -2.67 7.56
N MET A 24 -16.10 -2.37 8.32
CA MET A 24 -17.19 -1.50 7.87
C MET A 24 -16.69 -0.09 7.58
N GLN A 25 -15.88 0.49 8.47
CA GLN A 25 -15.23 1.78 8.24
C GLN A 25 -14.37 1.75 6.98
N ASN A 26 -13.60 0.67 6.79
CA ASN A 26 -12.70 0.58 5.64
C ASN A 26 -13.44 0.34 4.33
N ALA A 27 -14.55 -0.39 4.36
CA ALA A 27 -15.44 -0.54 3.21
C ALA A 27 -16.07 0.80 2.81
N LEU A 28 -16.59 1.57 3.79
CA LEU A 28 -17.18 2.88 3.53
C LEU A 28 -16.17 3.84 2.91
N LEU A 29 -14.96 3.92 3.48
CA LEU A 29 -13.91 4.79 2.94
C LEU A 29 -13.39 4.30 1.59
N ALA A 30 -13.27 2.99 1.37
CA ALA A 30 -12.91 2.43 0.06
C ALA A 30 -13.94 2.84 -1.01
N ILE A 31 -15.23 2.77 -0.71
CA ILE A 31 -16.29 3.23 -1.63
C ILE A 31 -16.09 4.71 -1.97
N VAL A 32 -15.88 5.57 -0.97
CA VAL A 32 -15.65 7.00 -1.19
C VAL A 32 -14.41 7.25 -2.07
N PHE A 33 -13.31 6.53 -1.81
CA PHE A 33 -12.09 6.64 -2.60
C PHE A 33 -12.22 6.06 -4.01
N CYS A 34 -13.15 5.15 -4.27
CA CYS A 34 -13.47 4.69 -5.63
C CYS A 34 -14.36 5.68 -6.38
N LEU A 35 -15.31 6.33 -5.69
CA LEU A 35 -16.25 7.26 -6.31
C LEU A 35 -15.56 8.47 -6.94
N VAL A 36 -14.52 9.00 -6.29
CA VAL A 36 -13.80 10.18 -6.80
C VAL A 36 -13.14 9.92 -8.17
N PRO A 37 -12.28 8.90 -8.35
CA PRO A 37 -11.78 8.47 -9.66
C PRO A 37 -12.87 8.27 -10.70
N ILE A 38 -13.93 7.55 -10.34
CA ILE A 38 -15.03 7.21 -11.25
C ILE A 38 -15.71 8.48 -11.78
N GLN A 39 -16.05 9.41 -10.89
CA GLN A 39 -16.72 10.64 -11.26
C GLN A 39 -15.82 11.54 -12.11
N GLN A 40 -14.53 11.66 -11.74
CA GLN A 40 -13.61 12.53 -12.47
C GLN A 40 -13.27 12.00 -13.86
N ILE A 41 -13.07 10.69 -14.00
CA ILE A 41 -12.86 10.06 -15.30
C ILE A 41 -14.09 10.27 -16.19
N SER A 42 -15.29 10.00 -15.66
CA SER A 42 -16.54 10.14 -16.43
C SER A 42 -16.83 11.59 -16.82
N ALA A 43 -16.61 12.54 -15.91
CA ALA A 43 -16.79 13.97 -16.18
C ALA A 43 -15.83 14.49 -17.25
N THR A 44 -14.57 14.02 -17.24
CA THR A 44 -13.58 14.47 -18.22
C THR A 44 -13.90 13.97 -19.63
N ILE A 45 -14.35 12.72 -19.75
CA ILE A 45 -14.80 12.14 -21.03
C ILE A 45 -16.01 12.91 -21.56
N ALA A 46 -16.98 13.22 -20.69
CA ALA A 46 -18.16 13.98 -21.08
C ALA A 46 -17.84 15.41 -21.53
N ALA A 47 -16.82 16.04 -20.94
CA ALA A 47 -16.47 17.44 -21.23
C ALA A 47 -15.57 17.61 -22.46
N VAL A 48 -14.55 16.75 -22.63
CA VAL A 48 -13.48 16.92 -23.64
C VAL A 48 -13.68 15.99 -24.85
N GLY A 49 -14.50 14.95 -24.71
CA GLY A 49 -14.56 13.86 -25.68
C GLY A 49 -13.41 12.87 -25.49
N TYR A 50 -13.44 11.78 -26.25
CA TYR A 50 -12.50 10.68 -26.09
C TYR A 50 -11.18 10.93 -26.86
N HIS A 51 -10.09 11.06 -26.11
CA HIS A 51 -8.72 11.04 -26.63
C HIS A 51 -7.93 9.95 -25.91
N ALA A 52 -7.46 8.93 -26.65
CA ALA A 52 -6.84 7.74 -26.05
C ALA A 52 -5.61 8.04 -25.17
N SER A 53 -4.73 8.95 -25.60
CA SER A 53 -3.52 9.32 -24.84
C SER A 53 -3.83 10.11 -23.57
N ALA A 54 -4.77 11.06 -23.64
CA ALA A 54 -5.21 11.82 -22.47
C ALA A 54 -5.95 10.93 -21.46
N PHE A 55 -6.78 10.01 -21.96
CA PHE A 55 -7.49 9.05 -21.12
C PHE A 55 -6.53 8.12 -20.36
N ALA A 56 -5.49 7.60 -21.02
CA ALA A 56 -4.49 6.76 -20.37
C ALA A 56 -3.74 7.51 -19.24
N GLY A 57 -3.38 8.79 -19.46
CA GLY A 57 -2.75 9.62 -18.43
C GLY A 57 -3.66 9.91 -17.23
N LEU A 58 -4.94 10.20 -17.49
CA LEU A 58 -5.93 10.39 -16.44
C LEU A 58 -6.14 9.11 -15.61
N LEU A 59 -6.25 7.97 -16.29
CA LEU A 59 -6.44 6.67 -15.64
C LEU A 59 -5.24 6.32 -14.75
N ASP A 60 -4.01 6.50 -15.24
CA ASP A 60 -2.80 6.32 -14.43
C ASP A 60 -2.82 7.19 -13.17
N PHE A 61 -3.17 8.47 -13.30
CA PHE A 61 -3.20 9.41 -12.18
C PHE A 61 -4.26 9.02 -11.13
N TYR A 62 -5.49 8.73 -11.56
CA TYR A 62 -6.57 8.41 -10.64
C TYR A 62 -6.45 7.02 -10.01
N LEU A 63 -5.86 6.04 -10.71
CA LEU A 63 -5.52 4.76 -10.10
C LEU A 63 -4.41 4.90 -9.07
N LEU A 64 -3.40 5.74 -9.33
CA LEU A 64 -2.36 6.05 -8.35
C LEU A 64 -2.93 6.77 -7.12
N PHE A 65 -3.89 7.67 -7.33
CA PHE A 65 -4.62 8.32 -6.24
C PHE A 65 -5.44 7.30 -5.44
N ALA A 66 -6.16 6.40 -6.11
CA ALA A 66 -6.92 5.34 -5.45
C ALA A 66 -6.01 4.38 -4.65
N ALA A 67 -4.76 4.18 -5.08
CA ALA A 67 -3.73 3.41 -4.37
C ALA A 67 -3.45 3.91 -2.95
N PHE A 68 -3.70 5.19 -2.69
CA PHE A 68 -3.48 5.79 -1.39
C PHE A 68 -4.25 5.08 -0.28
N TYR A 69 -5.48 4.67 -0.56
CA TYR A 69 -6.33 4.07 0.46
C TYR A 69 -5.87 2.67 0.90
N PRO A 70 -5.52 1.73 0.00
CA PRO A 70 -4.82 0.51 0.36
C PRO A 70 -3.54 0.72 1.17
N ILE A 71 -2.74 1.74 0.86
CA ILE A 71 -1.53 2.10 1.62
C ILE A 71 -1.89 2.50 3.05
N VAL A 72 -2.93 3.31 3.23
CA VAL A 72 -3.44 3.70 4.55
C VAL A 72 -3.91 2.48 5.35
N ILE A 73 -4.58 1.51 4.73
CA ILE A 73 -4.98 0.26 5.39
C ILE A 73 -3.74 -0.53 5.83
N ALA A 74 -2.77 -0.72 4.93
CA ALA A 74 -1.55 -1.47 5.20
C ALA A 74 -0.77 -0.88 6.38
N SER A 75 -0.57 0.44 6.34
CA SER A 75 0.09 1.18 7.41
C SER A 75 -0.74 1.16 8.70
N GLY A 76 -2.06 1.33 8.62
CA GLY A 76 -2.95 1.25 9.78
C GLY A 76 -2.84 -0.08 10.53
N ILE A 77 -2.71 -1.20 9.83
CA ILE A 77 -2.45 -2.51 10.44
C ILE A 77 -1.03 -2.55 11.04
N SER A 78 -0.05 -2.06 10.28
CA SER A 78 1.37 -2.02 10.67
C SER A 78 1.65 -1.18 11.92
N ILE A 79 0.87 -0.13 12.18
CA ILE A 79 1.00 0.73 13.37
C ILE A 79 0.78 -0.06 14.65
N PHE A 80 -0.13 -1.04 14.61
CA PHE A 80 -0.50 -1.84 15.78
C PHE A 80 0.35 -3.11 15.95
N ALA A 81 1.29 -3.35 15.04
CA ALA A 81 2.16 -4.53 15.00
C ALA A 81 2.83 -4.86 16.34
N PHE A 82 3.59 -3.93 16.92
CA PHE A 82 4.28 -4.12 18.21
C PHE A 82 3.60 -3.45 19.40
N PRO A 83 2.99 -2.25 19.28
CA PRO A 83 2.34 -1.62 20.43
C PRO A 83 1.23 -2.46 21.06
N VAL A 84 0.43 -3.18 20.27
CA VAL A 84 -0.67 -4.01 20.83
C VAL A 84 -0.14 -5.16 21.68
N GLU A 85 0.93 -5.81 21.25
CA GLU A 85 1.57 -6.88 22.03
C GLU A 85 2.25 -6.33 23.29
N ARG A 86 2.74 -5.08 23.22
CA ARG A 86 3.30 -4.36 24.38
C ARG A 86 2.22 -4.12 25.43
N ASP A 87 1.09 -3.58 25.00
CA ASP A 87 -0.05 -3.28 25.89
C ASP A 87 -0.63 -4.55 26.52
N GLN A 88 -0.61 -5.66 25.78
CA GLN A 88 -1.08 -6.97 26.26
C GLN A 88 -0.04 -7.74 27.08
N ARG A 89 1.17 -7.19 27.29
CA ARG A 89 2.30 -7.86 27.97
C ARG A 89 2.67 -9.23 27.38
N THR A 90 2.45 -9.42 26.09
CA THR A 90 2.73 -10.68 25.39
C THR A 90 4.04 -10.65 24.60
N ILE A 91 4.75 -9.51 24.58
CA ILE A 91 6.06 -9.36 23.91
C ILE A 91 7.09 -10.36 24.43
N GLU A 92 7.15 -10.58 25.76
CA GLU A 92 8.10 -11.51 26.36
C GLU A 92 7.86 -12.94 25.90
N HIS A 93 6.58 -13.34 25.80
CA HIS A 93 6.21 -14.64 25.29
C HIS A 93 6.53 -14.78 23.79
N LEU A 94 6.29 -13.73 22.99
CA LEU A 94 6.63 -13.74 21.56
C LEU A 94 8.14 -13.83 21.32
N LEU A 95 8.94 -13.14 22.13
CA LEU A 95 10.41 -13.16 22.03
C LEU A 95 11.05 -14.42 22.62
N SER A 96 10.31 -15.16 23.47
CA SER A 96 10.75 -16.45 24.01
C SER A 96 10.60 -17.61 23.03
N LEU A 97 9.85 -17.42 21.95
CA LEU A 97 9.74 -18.40 20.87
C LEU A 97 11.10 -18.53 20.14
N PRO A 98 11.46 -19.74 19.65
CA PRO A 98 12.69 -19.97 18.89
C PRO A 98 12.57 -19.44 17.45
N LEU A 99 12.10 -18.19 17.29
CA LEU A 99 11.92 -17.51 16.02
C LEU A 99 12.96 -16.41 15.87
N THR A 100 13.39 -16.18 14.65
CA THR A 100 14.31 -15.09 14.30
C THR A 100 13.58 -13.75 14.25
N ASN A 101 14.31 -12.66 14.47
CA ASN A 101 13.76 -11.29 14.35
C ASN A 101 13.15 -11.03 12.98
N ALA A 102 13.79 -11.56 11.94
CA ALA A 102 13.34 -11.45 10.58
C ALA A 102 11.99 -12.17 10.35
N GLU A 103 11.79 -13.35 10.94
CA GLU A 103 10.54 -14.10 10.79
C GLU A 103 9.35 -13.38 11.44
N ILE A 104 9.54 -12.81 12.64
CA ILE A 104 8.50 -12.03 13.32
C ILE A 104 8.18 -10.77 12.51
N PHE A 105 9.20 -10.02 12.09
CA PHE A 105 9.04 -8.79 11.31
C PHE A 105 8.32 -9.07 9.97
N LEU A 106 8.78 -10.06 9.22
CA LEU A 106 8.21 -10.42 7.93
C LEU A 106 6.79 -10.97 8.05
N GLY A 107 6.47 -11.71 9.12
CA GLY A 107 5.11 -12.21 9.37
C GLY A 107 4.11 -11.06 9.54
N LYS A 108 4.48 -10.02 10.31
CA LYS A 108 3.66 -8.82 10.54
C LYS A 108 3.50 -7.98 9.28
N VAL A 109 4.60 -7.78 8.54
CA VAL A 109 4.57 -7.08 7.24
C VAL A 109 3.68 -7.82 6.24
N LEU A 110 3.79 -9.15 6.16
CA LEU A 110 3.01 -9.97 5.22
C LEU A 110 1.51 -9.86 5.50
N ALA A 111 1.07 -9.91 6.77
CA ALA A 111 -0.33 -9.72 7.14
C ALA A 111 -0.90 -8.39 6.62
N ALA A 112 -0.17 -7.30 6.85
CA ALA A 112 -0.55 -5.96 6.42
C ALA A 112 -0.59 -5.82 4.90
N VAL A 113 0.44 -6.33 4.20
CA VAL A 113 0.55 -6.26 2.75
C VAL A 113 -0.55 -7.07 2.07
N VAL A 114 -0.79 -8.31 2.49
CA VAL A 114 -1.84 -9.15 1.89
C VAL A 114 -3.20 -8.50 2.06
N THR A 115 -3.49 -7.99 3.26
CA THR A 115 -4.76 -7.30 3.53
C THR A 115 -4.93 -6.08 2.63
N ALA A 116 -3.88 -5.26 2.48
CA ALA A 116 -3.91 -4.08 1.62
C ALA A 116 -4.04 -4.43 0.12
N LEU A 117 -3.37 -5.48 -0.34
CA LEU A 117 -3.48 -5.94 -1.74
C LEU A 117 -4.89 -6.43 -2.08
N ILE A 118 -5.56 -7.13 -1.15
CA ILE A 118 -6.96 -7.54 -1.34
C ILE A 118 -7.84 -6.30 -1.56
N TRP A 119 -7.67 -5.26 -0.73
CA TRP A 119 -8.41 -4.02 -0.89
C TRP A 119 -8.04 -3.28 -2.18
N ALA A 120 -6.76 -3.26 -2.58
CA ALA A 120 -6.32 -2.67 -3.83
C ALA A 120 -6.99 -3.34 -5.04
N VAL A 121 -7.05 -4.67 -5.07
CA VAL A 121 -7.70 -5.42 -6.15
C VAL A 121 -9.20 -5.13 -6.21
N ILE A 122 -9.89 -5.09 -5.06
CA ILE A 122 -11.32 -4.74 -5.00
C ILE A 122 -11.56 -3.33 -5.56
N MET A 123 -10.75 -2.36 -5.13
CA MET A 123 -10.92 -0.97 -5.54
C MET A 123 -10.61 -0.76 -7.03
N TYR A 124 -9.49 -1.29 -7.52
CA TYR A 124 -9.15 -1.18 -8.93
C TYR A 124 -10.11 -1.95 -9.83
N GLY A 125 -10.57 -3.12 -9.38
CA GLY A 125 -11.63 -3.87 -10.07
C GLY A 125 -12.92 -3.05 -10.19
N ALA A 126 -13.32 -2.35 -9.12
CA ALA A 126 -14.49 -1.47 -9.13
C ALA A 126 -14.32 -0.26 -10.07
N ILE A 127 -13.17 0.42 -10.02
CA ILE A 127 -12.89 1.59 -10.88
C ILE A 127 -12.84 1.15 -12.35
N LEU A 128 -12.00 0.16 -12.68
CA LEU A 128 -11.84 -0.32 -14.05
C LEU A 128 -13.16 -0.91 -14.59
N GLY A 129 -13.85 -1.74 -13.81
CA GLY A 129 -15.13 -2.33 -14.20
C GLY A 129 -16.22 -1.29 -14.46
N TYR A 130 -16.30 -0.23 -13.64
CA TYR A 130 -17.22 0.87 -13.90
C TYR A 130 -16.83 1.64 -15.17
N THR A 131 -15.55 2.01 -15.31
CA THR A 131 -15.11 2.76 -16.48
C THR A 131 -15.42 2.03 -17.78
N LEU A 132 -15.20 0.71 -17.82
CA LEU A 132 -15.46 -0.18 -18.95
C LEU A 132 -16.94 -0.31 -19.33
N THR A 133 -17.83 -0.37 -18.34
CA THR A 133 -19.26 -0.63 -18.58
C THR A 133 -20.03 0.63 -19.00
N MET A 134 -19.61 1.80 -18.53
CA MET A 134 -20.38 3.04 -18.70
C MET A 134 -19.91 3.92 -19.87
N ASN A 135 -18.73 3.65 -20.46
CA ASN A 135 -18.22 4.41 -21.60
C ASN A 135 -18.17 3.50 -22.85
N PRO A 136 -19.13 3.62 -23.78
CA PRO A 136 -19.27 2.70 -24.93
C PRO A 136 -18.13 2.77 -25.98
N ILE A 137 -17.09 3.58 -25.75
CA ILE A 137 -15.99 3.84 -26.72
C ILE A 137 -14.73 3.00 -26.39
N ILE A 138 -14.72 2.23 -25.29
CA ILE A 138 -13.48 1.65 -24.75
C ILE A 138 -12.96 0.41 -25.51
N TRP A 139 -13.68 -0.14 -26.48
CA TRP A 139 -13.21 -1.36 -27.17
C TRP A 139 -12.08 -1.13 -28.19
N ASP A 140 -11.83 0.11 -28.61
CA ASP A 140 -10.82 0.43 -29.64
C ASP A 140 -9.42 0.76 -29.07
N ALA A 141 -9.29 0.97 -27.76
CA ALA A 141 -7.99 1.25 -27.13
C ALA A 141 -7.56 0.10 -26.21
N PRO A 142 -6.27 -0.27 -26.22
CA PRO A 142 -5.75 -1.24 -25.27
C PRO A 142 -5.87 -0.67 -23.85
N LEU A 143 -6.89 -1.13 -23.11
CA LEU A 143 -7.13 -0.75 -21.72
C LEU A 143 -5.90 -1.00 -20.85
N LEU A 144 -5.15 -2.06 -21.18
CA LEU A 144 -3.92 -2.44 -20.53
C LEU A 144 -2.72 -1.82 -21.28
N THR A 145 -2.54 -0.51 -21.12
CA THR A 145 -1.29 0.11 -21.58
C THR A 145 -0.11 -0.45 -20.77
N PRO A 146 1.10 -0.51 -21.34
CA PRO A 146 2.29 -0.92 -20.60
C PRO A 146 2.48 -0.12 -19.30
N SER A 147 2.22 1.19 -19.36
CA SER A 147 2.23 2.09 -18.19
C SER A 147 1.33 1.59 -17.06
N LEU A 148 0.07 1.31 -17.38
CA LEU A 148 -0.94 0.90 -16.41
C LEU A 148 -0.63 -0.48 -15.82
N SER A 149 -0.12 -1.41 -16.63
CA SER A 149 0.29 -2.74 -16.15
C SER A 149 1.43 -2.66 -15.12
N ILE A 150 2.45 -1.84 -15.38
CA ILE A 150 3.56 -1.61 -14.46
C ILE A 150 3.06 -0.93 -13.18
N LEU A 151 2.11 0.01 -13.32
CA LEU A 151 1.53 0.71 -12.18
C LEU A 151 0.79 -0.27 -11.25
N LEU A 152 -0.13 -1.08 -11.80
CA LEU A 152 -0.97 -1.98 -11.02
C LEU A 152 -0.20 -3.14 -10.40
N PHE A 153 0.70 -3.77 -11.16
CA PHE A 153 1.35 -5.01 -10.73
C PHE A 153 2.71 -4.79 -10.05
N ALA A 154 3.37 -3.65 -10.27
CA ALA A 154 4.70 -3.41 -9.72
C ALA A 154 4.74 -2.20 -8.79
N ILE A 155 4.32 -1.02 -9.24
CA ILE A 155 4.47 0.22 -8.45
C ILE A 155 3.58 0.19 -7.21
N VAL A 156 2.29 -0.12 -7.35
CA VAL A 156 1.36 -0.13 -6.20
C VAL A 156 1.78 -1.14 -5.14
N PRO A 157 2.06 -2.43 -5.47
CA PRO A 157 2.55 -3.38 -4.49
C PRO A 157 3.88 -2.96 -3.85
N ALA A 158 4.80 -2.37 -4.62
CA ALA A 158 6.07 -1.88 -4.09
C ALA A 158 5.87 -0.74 -3.06
N ILE A 159 4.95 0.20 -3.31
CA ILE A 159 4.65 1.28 -2.37
C ILE A 159 3.97 0.73 -1.10
N ILE A 160 3.02 -0.19 -1.24
CA ILE A 160 2.36 -0.85 -0.09
C ILE A 160 3.41 -1.56 0.76
N LEU A 161 4.32 -2.31 0.13
CA LEU A 161 5.40 -3.00 0.83
C LEU A 161 6.35 -2.01 1.52
N LEU A 162 6.74 -0.93 0.84
CA LEU A 162 7.63 0.09 1.40
C LEU A 162 6.99 0.77 2.62
N SER A 163 5.72 1.17 2.48
CA SER A 163 4.96 1.79 3.56
C SER A 163 4.86 0.89 4.78
N THR A 164 4.49 -0.37 4.59
CA THR A 164 4.34 -1.33 5.69
C THR A 164 5.68 -1.59 6.37
N MET A 165 6.75 -1.83 5.61
CA MET A 165 8.09 -2.02 6.16
C MET A 165 8.55 -0.82 6.98
N MET A 166 8.40 0.39 6.46
CA MET A 166 8.74 1.62 7.18
C MET A 166 7.92 1.78 8.46
N THR A 167 6.61 1.55 8.39
CA THR A 167 5.71 1.70 9.55
C THR A 167 6.00 0.66 10.63
N VAL A 168 6.17 -0.62 10.28
CA VAL A 168 6.52 -1.69 11.23
C VAL A 168 7.90 -1.44 11.83
N ALA A 169 8.87 -1.00 11.04
CA ALA A 169 10.19 -0.65 11.55
C ALA A 169 10.08 0.51 12.56
N LEU A 170 9.34 1.57 12.23
CA LEU A 170 9.23 2.75 13.08
C LEU A 170 8.51 2.46 14.40
N THR A 171 7.50 1.58 14.41
CA THR A 171 6.79 1.16 15.64
C THR A 171 7.63 0.29 16.57
N SER A 172 8.72 -0.31 16.04
CA SER A 172 9.71 -0.98 16.87
C SER A 172 10.57 0.00 17.68
N TYR A 173 10.81 1.21 17.18
CA TYR A 173 11.64 2.22 17.86
C TYR A 173 10.82 3.23 18.68
N ILE A 174 9.64 3.59 18.19
CA ILE A 174 8.83 4.69 18.73
C ILE A 174 7.55 4.10 19.34
N SER A 175 7.26 4.44 20.61
CA SER A 175 6.04 4.02 21.31
C SER A 175 4.81 4.83 20.89
N ASN A 176 5.00 6.01 20.30
CA ASN A 176 3.93 6.89 19.87
C ASN A 176 3.36 6.48 18.50
N THR A 177 2.12 6.01 18.49
CA THR A 177 1.36 5.62 17.28
C THR A 177 1.15 6.77 16.31
N ARG A 178 1.12 8.03 16.79
CA ARG A 178 0.95 9.22 15.93
C ARG A 178 2.13 9.43 14.98
N GLY A 179 3.35 9.15 15.43
CA GLY A 179 4.56 9.30 14.61
C GLY A 179 4.58 8.33 13.43
N ALA A 180 3.96 7.16 13.58
CA ALA A 180 3.88 6.16 12.53
C ALA A 180 2.89 6.53 11.40
N TYR A 181 1.88 7.36 11.68
CA TYR A 181 1.01 7.92 10.64
C TYR A 181 1.72 8.94 9.73
N MET A 182 2.82 9.56 10.19
CA MET A 182 3.59 10.51 9.37
C MET A 182 4.17 9.84 8.12
N VAL A 183 4.43 8.52 8.17
CA VAL A 183 4.88 7.73 7.01
C VAL A 183 3.87 7.84 5.86
N ASN A 184 2.57 7.81 6.15
CA ASN A 184 1.53 7.91 5.13
C ASN A 184 1.51 9.29 4.47
N ILE A 185 1.71 10.35 5.26
CA ILE A 185 1.74 11.74 4.76
C ILE A 185 2.96 11.93 3.84
N VAL A 186 4.14 11.43 4.26
CA VAL A 186 5.37 11.51 3.47
C VAL A 186 5.22 10.74 2.16
N ILE A 187 4.71 9.51 2.20
CA ILE A 187 4.48 8.71 0.99
C ILE A 187 3.49 9.40 0.07
N MET A 188 2.39 9.95 0.60
CA MET A 188 1.42 10.72 -0.20
C MET A 188 2.05 11.92 -0.89
N GLY A 189 2.84 12.71 -0.15
CA GLY A 189 3.54 13.87 -0.70
C GLY A 189 4.48 13.48 -1.83
N ILE A 190 5.22 12.38 -1.66
CA ILE A 190 6.10 11.82 -2.70
C ILE A 190 5.27 11.41 -3.92
N MET A 191 4.14 10.71 -3.73
CA MET A 191 3.29 10.27 -4.84
C MET A 191 2.76 11.43 -5.67
N ILE A 192 2.26 12.49 -5.01
CA ILE A 192 1.78 13.69 -5.70
C ILE A 192 2.95 14.39 -6.40
N GLY A 193 4.09 14.54 -5.73
CA GLY A 193 5.30 15.13 -6.31
C GLY A 193 5.76 14.40 -7.57
N LEU A 194 5.76 13.07 -7.55
CA LEU A 194 6.13 12.23 -8.69
C LEU A 194 5.20 12.43 -9.90
N THR A 195 3.90 12.62 -9.68
CA THR A 195 2.97 12.94 -10.78
C THR A 195 3.27 14.31 -11.41
N GLY A 196 3.68 15.29 -10.61
CA GLY A 196 4.14 16.60 -11.11
C GLY A 196 5.48 16.54 -11.86
N VAL A 197 6.40 15.69 -11.41
CA VAL A 197 7.66 15.46 -12.13
C VAL A 197 7.40 14.77 -13.47
N ARG A 198 6.49 13.79 -13.52
CA ARG A 198 6.07 13.11 -14.76
C ARG A 198 5.57 14.11 -15.81
N SER A 199 4.73 15.06 -15.41
CA SER A 199 4.21 16.06 -16.36
C SER A 199 5.29 17.04 -16.84
N ALA A 200 6.30 17.32 -16.01
CA ALA A 200 7.41 18.20 -16.36
C ALA A 200 8.47 17.52 -17.26
N MET A 201 8.72 16.22 -17.10
CA MET A 201 9.83 15.55 -17.79
C MET A 201 9.57 15.24 -19.27
N LEU A 202 8.32 15.35 -19.77
CA LEU A 202 7.93 15.01 -21.16
C LEU A 202 8.42 13.62 -21.62
N VAL A 203 8.65 12.70 -20.67
CA VAL A 203 9.09 11.32 -20.91
C VAL A 203 7.87 10.43 -21.11
N GLU A 204 8.01 9.37 -21.90
CA GLU A 204 6.94 8.37 -22.07
C GLU A 204 6.55 7.74 -20.72
N ALA A 205 5.24 7.56 -20.52
CA ALA A 205 4.66 7.08 -19.27
C ALA A 205 5.26 5.74 -18.80
N ALA A 206 5.48 4.80 -19.72
CA ALA A 206 6.05 3.50 -19.39
C ALA A 206 7.50 3.61 -18.89
N THR A 207 8.33 4.42 -19.56
CA THR A 207 9.72 4.65 -19.14
C THR A 207 9.81 5.35 -17.79
N PHE A 208 8.93 6.33 -17.52
CA PHE A 208 8.85 6.97 -16.21
C PHE A 208 8.49 5.96 -15.11
N ASN A 209 7.49 5.11 -15.37
CA ASN A 209 7.07 4.08 -14.42
C ASN A 209 8.18 3.04 -14.14
N LEU A 210 8.99 2.69 -15.14
CA LEU A 210 10.15 1.82 -14.95
C LEU A 210 11.24 2.46 -14.09
N MET A 211 11.55 3.75 -14.32
CA MET A 211 12.50 4.49 -13.48
C MET A 211 12.02 4.59 -12.04
N LEU A 212 10.72 4.87 -11.85
CA LEU A 212 10.10 4.90 -10.54
C LEU A 212 10.16 3.54 -9.85
N LEU A 213 9.89 2.45 -10.58
CA LEU A 213 9.98 1.10 -10.05
C LEU A 213 11.42 0.77 -9.62
N ALA A 214 12.42 1.13 -10.41
CA ALA A 214 13.84 0.93 -10.05
C ALA A 214 14.21 1.71 -8.78
N PHE A 215 13.74 2.95 -8.65
CA PHE A 215 13.92 3.76 -7.45
C PHE A 215 13.23 3.15 -6.21
N LEU A 216 11.98 2.69 -6.35
CA LEU A 216 11.26 2.01 -5.28
C LEU A 216 11.93 0.70 -4.87
N ALA A 217 12.44 -0.08 -5.83
CA ALA A 217 13.18 -1.30 -5.55
C ALA A 217 14.44 -1.02 -4.71
N LEU A 218 15.19 0.04 -5.04
CA LEU A 218 16.33 0.48 -4.24
C LEU A 218 15.90 0.85 -2.82
N LEU A 219 14.85 1.65 -2.67
CA LEU A 219 14.32 2.04 -1.36
C LEU A 219 13.86 0.84 -0.53
N LEU A 220 13.24 -0.17 -1.16
CA LEU A 220 12.84 -1.40 -0.49
C LEU A 220 14.05 -2.16 0.07
N VAL A 221 15.11 -2.31 -0.73
CA VAL A 221 16.35 -2.97 -0.28
C VAL A 221 16.97 -2.20 0.88
N VAL A 222 17.09 -0.88 0.76
CA VAL A 222 17.64 -0.02 1.83
C VAL A 222 16.80 -0.15 3.11
N THR A 223 15.48 -0.04 3.00
CA THR A 223 14.56 -0.13 4.14
C THR A 223 14.63 -1.51 4.79
N TYR A 224 14.70 -2.59 4.01
CA TYR A 224 14.85 -3.94 4.52
C TYR A 224 16.15 -4.10 5.31
N VAL A 225 17.29 -3.66 4.75
CA VAL A 225 18.59 -3.75 5.41
C VAL A 225 18.61 -2.95 6.71
N LEU A 226 18.09 -1.72 6.70
CA LEU A 226 18.00 -0.87 7.90
C LEU A 226 17.06 -1.48 8.95
N SER A 227 15.94 -2.05 8.54
CA SER A 227 14.96 -2.66 9.44
C SER A 227 15.55 -3.89 10.11
N VAL A 228 16.19 -4.79 9.36
CA VAL A 228 16.78 -6.03 9.91
C VAL A 228 17.98 -5.73 10.81
N LYS A 229 18.89 -4.84 10.38
CA LYS A 229 20.10 -4.51 11.17
C LYS A 229 19.79 -3.69 12.42
N GLY A 230 18.77 -2.83 12.37
CA GLY A 230 18.40 -2.00 13.50
C GLY A 230 17.49 -2.70 14.52
N PHE A 231 16.89 -3.85 14.15
CA PHE A 231 16.02 -4.62 15.04
C PHE A 231 16.84 -5.33 16.13
N ASN A 232 16.93 -4.71 17.30
CA ASN A 232 17.64 -5.26 18.45
C ASN A 232 16.66 -5.62 19.58
N ARG A 233 16.58 -6.91 19.96
CA ARG A 233 15.59 -7.44 20.92
C ARG A 233 15.64 -6.73 22.26
N GLU A 234 16.85 -6.41 22.72
CA GLU A 234 17.10 -5.79 24.02
C GLU A 234 16.52 -4.38 24.11
N LYS A 235 16.52 -3.61 23.01
CA LYS A 235 15.94 -2.26 22.97
C LYS A 235 14.41 -2.27 23.00
N LEU A 236 13.78 -3.35 22.52
CA LEU A 236 12.32 -3.52 22.57
C LEU A 236 11.85 -3.84 23.99
N ILE A 237 12.63 -4.60 24.76
CA ILE A 237 12.34 -4.99 26.16
C ILE A 237 12.70 -3.85 27.14
N ALA A 238 13.75 -3.08 26.88
CA ALA A 238 14.13 -1.96 27.76
C ALA A 238 13.13 -0.78 27.76
N LYS A 239 12.13 -0.80 26.87
CA LYS A 239 11.12 0.25 26.69
C LYS A 239 9.69 -0.19 27.03
N THR A 240 9.54 -1.36 27.64
CA THR A 240 8.34 -1.80 28.36
C THR A 240 8.29 -1.14 29.73
#